data_AF-A0A438GF11-F1
#
_entry.id   AF-A0A438GF11-F1
#
_cell.length_a   1.000
_cell.length_b   1.000
_cell.length_c   1.000
_cell.angle_alpha   90.00
_cell.angle_beta   90.00
_cell.angle_gamma   90.00
#
_symmetry.space_group_name_H-M   'P 1'
#
loop_
_entity.id
_entity.type
_entity.pdbx_description
1 polymer ?
#
loop_
_entity_poly.entity_id
_entity_poly.type
_entity_poly.pdbx_seq_one_letter_code
_entity_poly.pdbx_strand_id
1 'polypeptide(L)'
;MYFIEFLALPGLRVFNFDLSHWVVLHAGNTNKNAFKALIAAEYSGVKVELVKNFEMGVSNKSPEFLKMNPIGKVPVLETPDGPVFESNAIARYVTRLKADNPLYGSTLIEYAHIEQWIDFGSLEIDANILRWFIPRIGFAVYLPPAEEAAISALKRALGALNTHLASNTYLVGHSVTLADIIMTCNLVMGFSRVMTKSFTSEFPHVERYFWTMVNQPNFRKILGEVKQAESVPPVQSAKKPSQPKEPKHKDEPKKEAKKEAKKEPVKPKVAEAAEEEEAPKPKPKNPLDLLPPSKMVLDDWKRLYSNTKTNFREVAIKGCG
;
A
#
# COMPACT_ATOMS: atom_id res chain seq x y z
N MET A 1 25.10 25.72 -3.65
CA MET A 1 26.38 25.21 -4.20
C MET A 1 27.39 25.21 -3.06
N TYR A 2 27.40 24.16 -2.24
CA TYR A 2 28.36 24.03 -1.14
C TYR A 2 29.54 23.20 -1.64
N PHE A 3 30.64 23.87 -1.99
CA PHE A 3 31.93 23.22 -2.21
C PHE A 3 32.57 22.98 -0.84
N ILE A 4 32.82 21.72 -0.50
CA ILE A 4 33.76 21.39 0.57
C ILE A 4 35.12 21.23 -0.12
N GLU A 5 35.98 22.24 -0.01
CA GLU A 5 37.39 22.13 -0.40
C GLU A 5 38.11 21.21 0.60
N PHE A 6 38.39 19.98 0.19
CA PHE A 6 39.44 19.20 0.82
C PHE A 6 40.79 19.69 0.26
N LEU A 7 41.64 20.19 1.16
CA LEU A 7 43.02 20.58 0.87
C LEU A 7 43.74 19.45 0.10
N ALA A 8 44.05 19.72 -1.16
CA ALA A 8 44.68 18.77 -2.06
C ALA A 8 46.17 18.56 -1.70
N LEU A 9 46.53 17.33 -1.35
CA LEU A 9 47.91 16.85 -1.44
C LEU A 9 48.26 16.62 -2.93
N PRO A 10 49.44 17.01 -3.42
CA PRO A 10 49.79 16.88 -4.83
C PRO A 10 49.97 15.41 -5.21
N GLY A 11 49.10 14.91 -6.11
CA GLY A 11 49.20 13.55 -6.69
C GLY A 11 47.90 12.75 -6.74
N LEU A 12 46.82 13.20 -6.10
CA LEU A 12 45.50 12.55 -6.21
C LEU A 12 44.69 13.19 -7.33
N ARG A 13 44.21 12.40 -8.30
CA ARG A 13 43.15 12.84 -9.23
C ARG A 13 41.96 13.28 -8.37
N VAL A 14 41.62 14.56 -8.44
CA VAL A 14 40.35 15.07 -7.90
C VAL A 14 39.24 14.48 -8.77
N PHE A 15 38.63 13.39 -8.30
CA PHE A 15 37.33 12.98 -8.81
C PHE A 15 36.34 14.03 -8.32
N ASN A 16 35.94 14.96 -9.19
CA ASN A 16 34.78 15.80 -8.93
C ASN A 16 33.55 14.88 -8.85
N PHE A 17 33.21 14.45 -7.65
CA PHE A 17 31.94 13.79 -7.39
C PHE A 17 30.88 14.89 -7.38
N ASP A 18 30.06 14.94 -8.42
CA ASP A 18 28.84 15.72 -8.40
C ASP A 18 27.88 15.12 -7.35
N LEU A 19 27.92 15.66 -6.13
CA LEU A 19 27.04 15.29 -5.04
C LEU A 19 25.62 15.87 -5.20
N SER A 20 25.36 16.70 -6.23
CA SER A 20 24.08 17.42 -6.37
C SER A 20 22.88 16.53 -6.72
N HIS A 21 23.12 15.25 -7.05
CA HIS A 21 22.06 14.30 -7.40
C HIS A 21 22.08 13.00 -6.56
N TRP A 22 22.76 13.01 -5.41
CA TRP A 22 22.71 11.88 -4.47
C TRP A 22 21.44 11.96 -3.63
N VAL A 23 20.57 10.97 -3.77
CA VAL A 23 19.34 10.86 -2.97
C VAL A 23 19.25 9.48 -2.34
N VAL A 24 18.66 9.40 -1.14
CA VAL A 24 18.57 8.15 -0.36
C VAL A 24 17.13 7.64 -0.39
N LEU A 25 16.96 6.37 -0.74
CA LEU A 25 15.65 5.71 -0.81
C LEU A 25 15.48 4.76 0.36
N HIS A 26 14.47 5.02 1.17
CA HIS A 26 14.09 4.21 2.31
C HIS A 26 13.00 3.22 1.91
N ALA A 27 13.38 1.95 1.71
CA ALA A 27 12.46 0.84 1.46
C ALA A 27 13.17 -0.51 1.67
N GLY A 28 12.39 -1.59 1.86
CA GLY A 28 12.91 -2.95 1.77
C GLY A 28 13.36 -3.30 0.33
N ASN A 29 14.39 -4.15 0.22
CA ASN A 29 15.05 -4.52 -1.05
C ASN A 29 14.18 -5.28 -2.05
N THR A 30 13.03 -5.81 -1.64
CA THR A 30 12.09 -6.55 -2.51
C THR A 30 10.84 -5.72 -2.87
N ASN A 31 10.81 -4.43 -2.53
CA ASN A 31 9.63 -3.61 -2.72
C ASN A 31 9.46 -3.15 -4.18
N LYS A 32 8.44 -3.69 -4.87
CA LYS A 32 8.08 -3.31 -6.25
C LYS A 32 7.93 -1.80 -6.47
N ASN A 33 7.47 -1.07 -5.46
CA ASN A 33 7.25 0.36 -5.54
C ASN A 33 8.56 1.14 -5.48
N ALA A 34 9.59 0.61 -4.80
CA ALA A 34 10.93 1.19 -4.80
C ALA A 34 11.63 0.98 -6.14
N PHE A 35 11.39 -0.16 -6.81
CA PHE A 35 11.97 -0.46 -8.12
C PHE A 35 11.65 0.60 -9.18
N LYS A 36 10.48 1.24 -9.13
CA LYS A 36 10.11 2.33 -10.04
C LYS A 36 11.17 3.43 -10.08
N ALA A 37 11.58 3.91 -8.90
CA ALA A 37 12.57 4.96 -8.75
C ALA A 37 13.97 4.48 -9.10
N LEU A 38 14.34 3.27 -8.68
CA LEU A 38 15.65 2.69 -8.95
C LEU A 38 15.88 2.45 -10.45
N ILE A 39 14.89 1.94 -11.17
CA ILE A 39 14.97 1.74 -12.62
C ILE A 39 14.99 3.08 -13.35
N ALA A 40 14.15 4.04 -12.94
CA ALA A 40 14.18 5.39 -13.50
C ALA A 40 15.56 6.07 -13.31
N ALA A 41 16.21 5.82 -12.17
CA ALA A 41 17.57 6.28 -11.89
C ALA A 41 18.60 5.70 -12.85
N GLU A 42 18.50 4.40 -13.19
CA GLU A 42 19.39 3.75 -14.17
C GLU A 42 19.26 4.39 -15.56
N TYR A 43 18.04 4.67 -16.02
CA TYR A 43 17.82 5.35 -17.30
C TYR A 43 18.27 6.81 -17.30
N SER A 44 18.11 7.51 -16.17
CA SER A 44 18.44 8.94 -16.05
C SER A 44 19.91 9.18 -15.63
N GLY A 45 20.66 8.11 -15.32
CA GLY A 45 22.00 8.20 -14.76
C GLY A 45 22.05 8.95 -13.42
N VAL A 46 20.98 8.88 -12.63
CA VAL A 46 20.88 9.48 -11.29
C VAL A 46 21.31 8.44 -10.26
N LYS A 47 21.99 8.86 -9.20
CA LYS A 47 22.43 7.96 -8.14
C LYS A 47 21.44 7.94 -6.99
N VAL A 48 20.70 6.84 -6.88
CA VAL A 48 19.77 6.59 -5.77
C VAL A 48 20.35 5.49 -4.88
N GLU A 49 20.64 5.82 -3.62
CA GLU A 49 21.12 4.84 -2.64
C GLU A 49 19.94 4.19 -1.90
N LEU A 50 19.76 2.88 -2.06
CA LEU A 50 18.79 2.14 -1.26
C LEU A 50 19.39 1.80 0.12
N VAL A 51 18.65 2.11 1.20
CA VAL A 51 19.06 1.77 2.57
C VAL A 51 19.22 0.26 2.74
N LYS A 52 20.42 -0.19 3.14
CA LYS A 52 20.79 -1.62 3.20
C LYS A 52 20.07 -2.41 4.31
N ASN A 53 19.82 -1.79 5.46
CA ASN A 53 19.30 -2.45 6.66
C ASN A 53 17.88 -1.99 7.00
N PHE A 54 17.04 -1.82 5.98
CA PHE A 54 15.66 -1.40 6.18
C PHE A 54 14.78 -2.58 6.61
N GLU A 55 14.18 -2.49 7.80
CA GLU A 55 13.28 -3.51 8.35
C GLU A 55 11.83 -3.01 8.39
N MET A 56 10.96 -3.63 7.58
CA MET A 56 9.53 -3.35 7.58
C MET A 56 8.89 -3.74 8.93
N GLY A 57 8.19 -2.80 9.55
CA GLY A 57 7.60 -2.93 10.88
C GLY A 57 8.44 -2.27 11.98
N VAL A 58 9.73 -2.01 11.73
CA VAL A 58 10.67 -1.40 12.69
C VAL A 58 11.14 -0.04 12.17
N SER A 59 11.89 -0.02 11.06
CA SER A 59 12.45 1.21 10.48
C SER A 59 11.36 2.21 10.10
N ASN A 60 10.27 1.76 9.46
CA ASN A 60 9.16 2.62 9.05
C ASN A 60 8.24 3.09 10.21
N LYS A 61 8.54 2.68 11.45
CA LYS A 61 7.81 3.09 12.66
C LYS A 61 8.63 4.00 13.56
N SER A 62 9.90 4.25 13.23
CA SER A 62 10.74 5.15 14.02
C SER A 62 10.21 6.60 13.94
N PRO A 63 10.38 7.43 14.98
CA PRO A 63 10.00 8.83 14.94
C PRO A 63 10.65 9.59 13.78
N GLU A 64 11.89 9.25 13.42
CA GLU A 64 12.64 9.86 12.32
C GLU A 64 11.98 9.55 10.97
N PHE A 65 11.58 8.29 10.75
CA PHE A 65 10.87 7.92 9.53
C PHE A 65 9.48 8.54 9.45
N LEU A 66 8.74 8.58 10.56
CA LEU A 66 7.39 9.16 10.62
C LEU A 66 7.39 10.68 10.40
N LYS A 67 8.49 11.38 10.69
CA LYS A 67 8.68 12.79 10.29
C LYS A 67 8.76 12.95 8.76
N MET A 68 9.29 11.96 8.05
CA MET A 68 9.36 11.99 6.59
C MET A 68 8.07 11.53 5.91
N ASN A 69 7.42 10.49 6.44
CA ASN A 69 6.12 10.02 5.99
C ASN A 69 5.24 9.67 7.20
N PRO A 70 4.25 10.51 7.55
CA PRO A 70 3.42 10.29 8.73
C PRO A 70 2.53 9.04 8.63
N ILE A 71 2.34 8.48 7.44
CA ILE A 71 1.61 7.21 7.23
C ILE A 71 2.52 6.00 7.57
N GLY A 72 3.84 6.18 7.59
CA GLY A 72 4.80 5.09 7.81
C GLY A 72 4.84 4.07 6.67
N LYS A 73 4.49 4.48 5.44
CA LYS A 73 4.57 3.65 4.23
C LYS A 73 5.91 3.86 3.53
N VAL A 74 6.31 2.85 2.76
CA VAL A 74 7.50 2.87 1.90
C VAL A 74 7.09 2.73 0.43
N PRO A 75 7.89 3.25 -0.52
CA PRO A 75 9.15 3.97 -0.33
C PRO A 75 9.00 5.42 0.15
N VAL A 76 10.09 5.96 0.71
CA VAL A 76 10.29 7.40 0.97
C VAL A 76 11.66 7.78 0.41
N LEU A 77 11.73 8.86 -0.36
CA LEU A 77 12.98 9.43 -0.87
C LEU A 77 13.39 10.61 0.01
N GLU A 78 14.59 10.55 0.54
CA GLU A 78 15.24 11.66 1.23
C GLU A 78 16.03 12.47 0.21
N THR A 79 15.74 13.77 0.15
CA THR A 79 16.38 14.73 -0.74
C THR A 79 16.94 15.91 0.06
N PRO A 80 17.87 16.70 -0.49
CA PRO A 80 18.39 17.89 0.19
C PRO A 80 17.33 18.91 0.59
N ASP A 81 16.22 18.99 -0.17
CA ASP A 81 15.15 19.97 0.03
C ASP A 81 13.98 19.42 0.86
N GLY A 82 14.05 18.14 1.26
CA GLY A 82 13.04 17.47 2.07
C GLY A 82 12.61 16.11 1.53
N PRO A 83 11.83 15.35 2.30
CA PRO A 83 11.41 14.01 1.92
C PRO A 83 10.25 14.03 0.91
N VAL A 84 10.26 13.05 0.00
CA VAL A 84 9.16 12.78 -0.94
C VAL A 84 8.64 11.37 -0.67
N PHE A 85 7.33 11.24 -0.45
CA PHE A 85 6.64 9.95 -0.39
C PHE A 85 5.64 9.80 -1.55
N GLU A 86 5.10 8.60 -1.73
CA GLU A 86 4.41 8.11 -2.94
C GLU A 86 5.35 7.68 -4.06
N SER A 87 5.31 6.39 -4.42
CA SER A 87 6.28 5.80 -5.34
C SER A 87 6.30 6.40 -6.74
N ASN A 88 5.13 6.78 -7.28
CA ASN A 88 5.06 7.44 -8.58
C ASN A 88 5.62 8.88 -8.49
N ALA A 89 5.41 9.59 -7.38
CA ALA A 89 5.97 10.92 -7.16
C ALA A 89 7.50 10.87 -7.01
N ILE A 90 8.02 9.89 -6.26
CA ILE A 90 9.45 9.64 -6.12
C ILE A 90 10.09 9.32 -7.48
N ALA A 91 9.49 8.42 -8.26
CA ALA A 91 10.01 8.09 -9.58
C ALA A 91 10.02 9.31 -10.51
N ARG A 92 8.96 10.13 -10.44
CA ARG A 92 8.91 11.41 -11.17
C ARG A 92 10.04 12.36 -10.75
N TYR A 93 10.26 12.53 -9.44
CA TYR A 93 11.31 13.38 -8.91
C TYR A 93 12.70 12.92 -9.39
N VAL A 94 13.02 11.63 -9.22
CA VAL A 94 14.28 11.04 -9.64
C VAL A 94 14.55 11.28 -11.13
N THR A 95 13.53 11.09 -11.98
CA THR A 95 13.68 11.36 -13.40
C THR A 95 13.96 12.85 -13.69
N ARG A 96 13.30 13.78 -12.97
CA ARG A 96 13.46 15.24 -13.19
C ARG A 96 14.78 15.81 -12.66
N LEU A 97 15.53 15.05 -11.86
CA LEU A 97 16.85 15.48 -11.37
C LEU A 97 17.84 15.73 -12.51
N LYS A 98 17.65 15.14 -13.70
CA LYS A 98 18.38 15.54 -14.90
C LYS A 98 17.43 16.05 -15.98
N ALA A 99 17.71 17.25 -16.48
CA ALA A 99 16.89 17.92 -17.48
C ALA A 99 16.87 17.18 -18.83
N ASP A 100 17.98 16.57 -19.21
CA ASP A 100 18.10 15.76 -20.43
C ASP A 100 17.84 14.29 -20.10
N ASN A 101 16.56 13.93 -19.93
CA ASN A 101 16.15 12.54 -19.75
C ASN A 101 15.05 12.16 -20.76
N PRO A 102 15.12 10.94 -21.33
CA PRO A 102 14.16 10.51 -22.36
C PRO A 102 12.81 10.06 -21.79
N LEU A 103 12.62 10.05 -20.47
CA LEU A 103 11.53 9.33 -19.81
C LEU A 103 10.21 10.12 -19.73
N TYR A 104 10.22 11.42 -20.01
CA TYR A 104 9.04 12.31 -19.91
C TYR A 104 8.37 12.65 -21.23
N GLY A 105 8.86 12.11 -22.35
CA GLY A 105 8.45 12.56 -23.67
C GLY A 105 8.97 13.97 -23.98
N SER A 106 8.78 14.39 -25.23
CA SER A 106 9.26 15.69 -25.74
C SER A 106 8.14 16.68 -26.02
N THR A 107 6.89 16.22 -26.02
CA THR A 107 5.71 17.05 -26.31
C THR A 107 4.68 17.00 -25.18
N LEU A 108 3.80 18.00 -25.13
CA LEU A 108 2.72 18.06 -24.14
C LEU A 108 1.80 16.83 -24.21
N ILE A 109 1.53 16.32 -25.42
CA ILE A 109 0.65 15.16 -25.62
C ILE A 109 1.33 13.86 -25.18
N GLU A 110 2.63 13.70 -25.43
CA GLU A 110 3.39 12.55 -24.91
C GLU A 110 3.44 12.57 -23.39
N TYR A 111 3.66 13.74 -22.78
CA TYR A 111 3.60 13.89 -21.34
C TYR A 111 2.23 13.47 -20.78
N ALA A 112 1.15 13.94 -21.39
CA ALA A 112 -0.22 13.56 -21.00
C ALA A 112 -0.46 12.05 -21.12
N HIS A 113 -0.01 11.41 -22.21
CA HIS A 113 -0.11 9.96 -22.36
C HIS A 113 0.74 9.19 -21.33
N ILE A 114 1.91 9.71 -20.96
CA ILE A 114 2.76 9.10 -19.93
C ILE A 114 2.01 9.12 -18.60
N GLU A 115 1.49 10.27 -18.18
CA GLU A 115 0.71 10.39 -16.95
C GLU A 115 -0.55 9.52 -16.99
N GLN A 116 -1.26 9.46 -18.12
CA GLN A 116 -2.41 8.58 -18.33
C GLN A 116 -2.07 7.11 -18.04
N TRP A 117 -0.95 6.61 -18.58
CA TRP A 117 -0.55 5.21 -18.38
C TRP A 117 -0.01 4.93 -16.98
N ILE A 118 0.60 5.94 -16.32
CA ILE A 118 1.00 5.85 -14.91
C ILE A 118 -0.24 5.68 -14.03
N ASP A 119 -1.26 6.51 -14.23
CA ASP A 119 -2.50 6.46 -13.45
C ASP A 119 -3.30 5.20 -13.76
N PHE A 120 -3.43 4.83 -15.04
CA PHE A 120 -4.04 3.55 -15.44
C PHE A 120 -3.33 2.36 -14.79
N GLY A 121 -2.00 2.34 -14.82
CA GLY A 121 -1.20 1.27 -14.21
C GLY A 121 -1.41 1.17 -12.70
N SER A 122 -1.63 2.29 -12.01
CA SER A 122 -1.89 2.32 -10.57
C SER A 122 -3.34 1.93 -10.22
N LEU A 123 -4.32 2.47 -10.93
CA LEU A 123 -5.73 2.38 -10.59
C LEU A 123 -6.40 1.11 -11.13
N GLU A 124 -6.01 0.68 -12.32
CA GLU A 124 -6.68 -0.41 -13.05
C GLU A 124 -5.88 -1.73 -13.00
N ILE A 125 -4.55 -1.65 -12.94
CA ILE A 125 -3.68 -2.83 -12.90
C ILE A 125 -3.26 -3.16 -11.46
N ASP A 126 -2.50 -2.28 -10.81
CA ASP A 126 -1.90 -2.58 -9.50
C ASP A 126 -2.96 -2.81 -8.42
N ALA A 127 -3.97 -1.94 -8.36
CA ALA A 127 -5.03 -2.06 -7.36
C ALA A 127 -5.77 -3.40 -7.46
N ASN A 128 -6.05 -3.87 -8.68
CA ASN A 128 -6.77 -5.14 -8.89
C ASN A 128 -5.86 -6.37 -8.67
N ILE A 129 -4.57 -6.30 -9.02
CA ILE A 129 -3.58 -7.33 -8.66
C ILE A 129 -3.48 -7.47 -7.13
N LEU A 130 -3.41 -6.35 -6.40
CA LEU A 130 -3.31 -6.37 -4.93
C LEU A 130 -4.60 -6.89 -4.29
N ARG A 131 -5.78 -6.52 -4.80
CA ARG A 131 -7.07 -7.05 -4.34
C ARG A 131 -7.21 -8.56 -4.54
N TRP A 132 -6.59 -9.11 -5.58
CA TRP A 132 -6.50 -10.54 -5.78
C TRP A 132 -5.47 -11.18 -4.84
N PHE A 133 -4.24 -10.67 -4.81
CA PHE A 133 -3.13 -11.34 -4.14
C PHE A 133 -3.14 -11.24 -2.61
N ILE A 134 -3.38 -10.05 -2.05
CA ILE A 134 -3.19 -9.76 -0.62
C ILE A 134 -4.10 -10.62 0.29
N PRO A 135 -5.39 -10.85 -0.02
CA PRO A 135 -6.22 -11.73 0.79
C PRO A 135 -5.75 -13.20 0.77
N ARG A 136 -5.27 -13.70 -0.38
CA ARG A 136 -4.81 -15.08 -0.50
C ARG A 136 -3.61 -15.40 0.40
N ILE A 137 -2.73 -14.43 0.59
CA ILE A 137 -1.56 -14.57 1.48
C ILE A 137 -1.84 -14.12 2.93
N GLY A 138 -3.11 -13.95 3.30
CA GLY A 138 -3.53 -13.73 4.70
C GLY A 138 -3.30 -12.31 5.24
N PHE A 139 -3.00 -11.35 4.38
CA PHE A 139 -2.81 -9.93 4.77
C PHE A 139 -4.09 -9.09 4.62
N ALA A 140 -5.17 -9.68 4.12
CA ALA A 140 -6.52 -9.12 4.12
C ALA A 140 -7.56 -10.23 4.23
N VAL A 141 -8.80 -9.87 4.52
CA VAL A 141 -9.92 -10.82 4.56
C VAL A 141 -10.19 -11.34 3.14
N TYR A 142 -10.17 -12.67 2.99
CA TYR A 142 -10.54 -13.32 1.73
C TYR A 142 -12.06 -13.41 1.60
N LEU A 143 -12.58 -12.88 0.49
CA LEU A 143 -13.98 -12.95 0.10
C LEU A 143 -14.03 -13.38 -1.38
N PRO A 144 -14.53 -14.58 -1.72
CA PRO A 144 -14.56 -15.05 -3.11
C PRO A 144 -15.17 -14.05 -4.11
N PRO A 145 -16.33 -13.41 -3.82
CA PRO A 145 -16.91 -12.44 -4.77
C PRO A 145 -16.02 -11.20 -5.01
N ALA A 146 -15.25 -10.79 -4.00
CA ALA A 146 -14.35 -9.64 -4.13
C ALA A 146 -13.13 -9.99 -4.99
N GLU A 147 -12.62 -11.22 -4.88
CA GLU A 147 -11.56 -11.73 -5.73
C GLU A 147 -12.03 -11.87 -7.18
N GLU A 148 -13.19 -12.48 -7.41
CA GLU A 148 -13.78 -12.63 -8.75
C GLU A 148 -13.97 -11.26 -9.43
N ALA A 149 -14.46 -10.26 -8.68
CA ALA A 149 -14.60 -8.89 -9.17
C ALA A 149 -13.24 -8.25 -9.51
N ALA A 150 -12.21 -8.45 -8.66
CA ALA A 150 -10.87 -7.94 -8.93
C ALA A 150 -10.24 -8.60 -10.17
N ILE A 151 -10.39 -9.92 -10.33
CA ILE A 151 -9.92 -10.66 -11.50
C ILE A 151 -10.63 -10.15 -12.77
N SER A 152 -11.96 -9.98 -12.73
CA SER A 152 -12.73 -9.48 -13.87
C SER A 152 -12.32 -8.05 -14.26
N ALA A 153 -12.14 -7.16 -13.28
CA ALA A 153 -11.65 -5.80 -13.52
C ALA A 153 -10.22 -5.80 -14.10
N LEU A 154 -9.33 -6.63 -13.55
CA LEU A 154 -7.97 -6.78 -14.07
C LEU A 154 -7.97 -7.29 -15.51
N LYS A 155 -8.78 -8.31 -15.83
CA LYS A 155 -8.90 -8.82 -17.20
C LYS A 155 -9.39 -7.74 -18.18
N ARG A 156 -10.33 -6.89 -17.77
CA ARG A 156 -10.81 -5.76 -18.58
C ARG A 156 -9.68 -4.76 -18.86
N ALA A 157 -8.92 -4.41 -17.82
CA ALA A 157 -7.78 -3.49 -17.95
C ALA A 157 -6.66 -4.08 -18.81
N LEU A 158 -6.31 -5.36 -18.61
CA LEU A 158 -5.35 -6.08 -19.43
C LEU A 158 -5.83 -6.19 -20.88
N GLY A 159 -7.14 -6.34 -21.13
CA GLY A 159 -7.71 -6.31 -22.47
C GLY A 159 -7.46 -4.98 -23.18
N ALA A 160 -7.75 -3.85 -22.51
CA ALA A 160 -7.48 -2.51 -23.05
C ALA A 160 -5.98 -2.29 -23.31
N LEU A 161 -5.13 -2.69 -22.37
CA LEU A 161 -3.68 -2.62 -22.51
C LEU A 161 -3.18 -3.52 -23.66
N ASN A 162 -3.74 -4.71 -23.82
CA ASN A 162 -3.40 -5.65 -24.89
C ASN A 162 -3.74 -5.08 -26.28
N THR A 163 -4.90 -4.42 -26.40
CA THR A 163 -5.28 -3.72 -27.64
C THR A 163 -4.30 -2.60 -27.96
N HIS A 164 -3.94 -1.77 -26.98
CA HIS A 164 -2.94 -0.70 -27.19
C HIS A 164 -1.60 -1.27 -27.63
N LEU A 165 -1.12 -2.32 -26.96
CA LEU A 165 0.16 -2.95 -27.24
C LEU A 165 0.16 -3.83 -28.51
N ALA A 166 -0.96 -4.01 -29.21
CA ALA A 166 -0.98 -4.75 -30.47
C ALA A 166 -0.11 -4.05 -31.53
N SER A 167 -0.16 -2.71 -31.56
CA SER A 167 0.54 -1.89 -32.55
C SER A 167 1.69 -1.06 -31.97
N ASN A 168 1.98 -1.21 -30.67
CA ASN A 168 2.99 -0.42 -29.98
C ASN A 168 4.00 -1.32 -29.25
N THR A 169 5.28 -1.01 -29.37
CA THR A 169 6.36 -1.70 -28.64
C THR A 169 6.41 -1.25 -27.17
N TYR A 170 6.20 0.04 -26.93
CA TYR A 170 6.18 0.71 -25.62
C TYR A 170 4.85 1.45 -25.47
N LEU A 171 4.55 1.97 -24.28
CA LEU A 171 3.28 2.61 -24.00
C LEU A 171 3.12 3.97 -24.68
N VAL A 172 4.21 4.72 -24.84
CA VAL A 172 4.21 6.06 -25.43
C VAL A 172 5.41 6.21 -26.37
N GLY A 173 5.16 6.65 -27.60
CA GLY A 173 6.20 6.86 -28.60
C GLY A 173 6.91 5.56 -29.00
N HIS A 174 8.24 5.64 -29.17
CA HIS A 174 9.07 4.54 -29.69
C HIS A 174 10.24 4.14 -28.78
N SER A 175 10.25 4.64 -27.53
CA SER A 175 11.27 4.34 -26.53
C SER A 175 10.65 4.12 -25.15
N VAL A 176 11.44 3.57 -24.22
CA VAL A 176 11.02 3.42 -22.83
C VAL A 176 10.78 4.80 -22.22
N THR A 177 9.63 4.96 -21.57
CA THR A 177 9.24 6.13 -20.79
C THR A 177 8.99 5.77 -19.34
N LEU A 178 8.71 6.77 -18.50
CA LEU A 178 8.34 6.52 -17.10
C LEU A 178 7.04 5.69 -16.97
N ALA A 179 6.14 5.79 -17.95
CA ALA A 179 4.95 4.95 -18.02
C ALA A 179 5.31 3.46 -18.10
N ASP A 180 6.28 3.10 -18.95
CA ASP A 180 6.68 1.71 -19.12
C ASP A 180 7.31 1.14 -17.85
N ILE A 181 8.14 1.93 -17.17
CA ILE A 181 8.78 1.58 -15.90
C ILE A 181 7.72 1.30 -14.84
N ILE A 182 6.78 2.22 -14.64
CA ILE A 182 5.76 2.08 -13.60
C ILE A 182 4.80 0.94 -13.91
N MET A 183 4.33 0.82 -15.16
CA MET A 183 3.46 -0.27 -15.60
C MET A 183 4.13 -1.63 -15.37
N THR A 184 5.38 -1.77 -15.79
CA THR A 184 6.13 -3.04 -15.64
C THR A 184 6.30 -3.39 -14.16
N CYS A 185 6.70 -2.44 -13.31
CA CYS A 185 6.82 -2.68 -11.86
C CYS A 185 5.50 -3.10 -11.20
N ASN A 186 4.36 -2.56 -11.65
CA ASN A 186 3.05 -2.97 -11.17
C ASN A 186 2.69 -4.38 -11.67
N LEU A 187 2.97 -4.70 -12.94
CA LEU A 187 2.74 -6.02 -13.53
C LEU A 187 3.63 -7.12 -12.93
N VAL A 188 4.86 -6.81 -12.50
CA VAL A 188 5.81 -7.79 -11.92
C VAL A 188 5.16 -8.57 -10.77
N MET A 189 4.39 -7.91 -9.91
CA MET A 189 3.69 -8.59 -8.81
C MET A 189 2.68 -9.61 -9.34
N GLY A 190 1.88 -9.23 -10.33
CA GLY A 190 0.90 -10.14 -10.93
C GLY A 190 1.58 -11.32 -11.62
N PHE A 191 2.54 -11.05 -12.53
CA PHE A 191 3.25 -12.09 -13.29
C PHE A 191 4.00 -13.07 -12.39
N SER A 192 4.61 -12.61 -11.29
CA SER A 192 5.40 -13.47 -10.41
C SER A 192 4.61 -14.15 -9.30
N ARG A 193 3.37 -13.72 -9.02
CA ARG A 193 2.60 -14.23 -7.87
C ARG A 193 1.25 -14.86 -8.19
N VAL A 194 0.49 -14.37 -9.16
CA VAL A 194 -0.91 -14.79 -9.36
C VAL A 194 -1.31 -15.04 -10.81
N MET A 195 -0.62 -14.43 -11.77
CA MET A 195 -0.96 -14.57 -13.20
C MET A 195 -0.17 -15.71 -13.83
N THR A 196 -0.78 -16.90 -13.82
CA THR A 196 -0.21 -18.10 -14.44
C THR A 196 -0.12 -17.97 -15.96
N LYS A 197 0.62 -18.87 -16.61
CA LYS A 197 0.74 -18.87 -18.08
C LYS A 197 -0.62 -18.98 -18.78
N SER A 198 -1.54 -19.79 -18.24
CA SER A 198 -2.90 -19.90 -18.77
C SER A 198 -3.69 -18.60 -18.64
N PHE A 199 -3.43 -17.78 -17.61
CA PHE A 199 -4.07 -16.48 -17.45
C PHE A 199 -3.50 -15.46 -18.43
N THR A 200 -2.17 -15.39 -18.55
CA THR A 200 -1.52 -14.38 -19.39
C THR A 200 -1.64 -14.66 -20.88
N SER A 201 -1.88 -15.91 -21.29
CA SER A 201 -2.09 -16.27 -22.69
C SER A 201 -3.33 -15.63 -23.32
N GLU A 202 -4.28 -15.14 -22.52
CA GLU A 202 -5.42 -14.34 -22.98
C GLU A 202 -4.98 -12.95 -23.48
N PHE A 203 -3.78 -12.48 -23.11
CA PHE A 203 -3.25 -11.14 -23.39
C PHE A 203 -1.83 -11.19 -23.99
N PRO A 204 -1.67 -11.76 -25.22
CA PRO A 204 -0.35 -12.05 -25.78
C PRO A 204 0.54 -10.81 -25.99
N HIS A 205 -0.04 -9.64 -26.28
CA HIS A 205 0.74 -8.41 -26.47
C HIS A 205 1.22 -7.82 -25.15
N VAL A 206 0.43 -7.97 -24.08
CA VAL A 206 0.86 -7.63 -22.71
C VAL A 206 1.98 -8.56 -22.28
N GLU A 207 1.86 -9.85 -22.55
CA GLU A 207 2.90 -10.82 -22.24
C GLU A 207 4.20 -10.52 -22.99
N ARG A 208 4.13 -10.26 -24.31
CA ARG A 208 5.28 -9.81 -25.12
C ARG A 208 5.92 -8.58 -24.51
N TYR A 209 5.11 -7.54 -24.24
CA TYR A 209 5.59 -6.28 -23.67
C TYR A 209 6.29 -6.51 -22.33
N PHE A 210 5.66 -7.24 -21.41
CA PHE A 210 6.21 -7.50 -20.08
C PHE A 210 7.58 -8.17 -20.16
N TRP A 211 7.70 -9.23 -20.96
CA TRP A 211 8.97 -9.94 -21.12
C TRP A 211 10.03 -9.11 -21.86
N THR A 212 9.63 -8.26 -22.81
CA THR A 212 10.56 -7.28 -23.40
C THR A 212 11.10 -6.34 -22.32
N MET A 213 10.23 -5.78 -21.47
CA MET A 213 10.61 -4.78 -20.47
C MET A 213 11.49 -5.36 -19.36
N VAL A 214 11.10 -6.47 -18.72
CA VAL A 214 11.88 -7.01 -17.58
C VAL A 214 13.26 -7.54 -17.99
N ASN A 215 13.46 -7.86 -19.28
CA ASN A 215 14.74 -8.31 -19.81
C ASN A 215 15.66 -7.17 -20.30
N GLN A 216 15.19 -5.92 -20.31
CA GLN A 216 16.07 -4.78 -20.56
C GLN A 216 17.17 -4.70 -19.48
N PRO A 217 18.42 -4.32 -19.81
CA PRO A 217 19.53 -4.30 -18.83
C PRO A 217 19.22 -3.49 -17.56
N ASN A 218 18.61 -2.31 -17.72
CA ASN A 218 18.26 -1.41 -16.60
C ASN A 218 17.18 -2.03 -15.68
N PHE A 219 16.26 -2.81 -16.24
CA PHE A 219 15.25 -3.53 -15.46
C PHE A 219 15.87 -4.74 -14.78
N ARG A 220 16.59 -5.58 -15.51
CA ARG A 220 17.21 -6.81 -14.99
C ARG A 220 18.20 -6.54 -13.86
N LYS A 221 18.92 -5.42 -13.91
CA LYS A 221 19.82 -4.98 -12.83
C LYS A 221 19.10 -4.78 -11.50
N ILE A 222 17.84 -4.31 -11.52
CA ILE A 222 17.06 -4.00 -10.31
C ILE A 222 16.11 -5.14 -9.93
N LEU A 223 15.42 -5.72 -10.90
CA LEU A 223 14.44 -6.79 -10.69
C LEU A 223 15.08 -8.17 -10.52
N GLY A 224 16.29 -8.36 -11.03
CA GLY A 224 16.89 -9.69 -11.18
C GLY A 224 16.18 -10.52 -12.25
N GLU A 225 16.26 -11.85 -12.10
CA GLU A 225 15.52 -12.78 -12.95
C GLU A 225 14.07 -12.89 -12.47
N VAL A 226 13.13 -12.51 -13.35
CA VAL A 226 11.69 -12.62 -13.08
C VAL A 226 11.19 -13.97 -13.58
N LYS A 227 10.50 -14.72 -12.70
CA LYS A 227 9.83 -15.98 -13.04
C LYS A 227 8.32 -15.80 -13.00
N GLN A 228 7.63 -16.44 -13.92
CA GLN A 228 6.17 -16.44 -13.95
C GLN A 228 5.60 -17.31 -12.82
N ALA A 229 4.42 -16.95 -12.33
CA ALA A 229 3.68 -17.74 -11.37
C ALA A 229 3.29 -19.10 -11.97
N GLU A 230 3.71 -20.18 -11.34
CA GLU A 230 3.33 -21.55 -11.74
C GLU A 230 1.89 -21.86 -11.35
N SER A 231 1.44 -21.31 -10.23
CA SER A 231 0.08 -21.46 -9.71
C SER A 231 -0.36 -20.22 -8.94
N VAL A 232 -1.67 -20.06 -8.78
CA VAL A 232 -2.22 -19.06 -7.87
C VAL A 232 -2.05 -19.57 -6.44
N PRO A 233 -1.52 -18.79 -5.49
CA PRO A 233 -1.36 -19.20 -4.11
C PRO A 233 -2.68 -19.72 -3.51
N PRO A 234 -2.64 -20.79 -2.71
CA PRO A 234 -3.82 -21.22 -1.98
C PRO A 234 -4.23 -20.15 -0.97
N VAL A 235 -5.53 -20.08 -0.66
CA VAL A 235 -6.05 -19.16 0.36
C VAL A 235 -5.53 -19.61 1.72
N GLN A 236 -4.70 -18.79 2.36
CA GLN A 236 -4.25 -19.06 3.72
C GLN A 236 -5.41 -18.88 4.70
N SER A 237 -5.52 -19.78 5.68
CA SER A 237 -6.43 -19.57 6.80
C SER A 237 -6.01 -18.29 7.53
N ALA A 238 -6.94 -17.33 7.64
CA ALA A 238 -6.64 -16.00 8.17
C ALA A 238 -5.98 -16.12 9.56
N LYS A 239 -4.72 -15.68 9.68
CA LYS A 239 -4.19 -15.32 11.00
C LYS A 239 -5.06 -14.16 11.49
N LYS A 240 -5.77 -14.34 12.61
CA LYS A 240 -6.46 -13.23 13.29
C LYS A 240 -5.50 -12.03 13.35
N PRO A 241 -5.94 -10.80 13.04
CA PRO A 241 -5.09 -9.64 13.17
C PRO A 241 -4.54 -9.61 14.59
N SER A 242 -3.22 -9.66 14.71
CA SER A 242 -2.53 -9.54 15.98
C SER A 242 -2.89 -8.19 16.58
N GLN A 243 -3.73 -8.20 17.60
CA GLN A 243 -3.89 -7.05 18.48
C GLN A 243 -2.51 -6.64 18.98
N PRO A 244 -2.18 -5.34 19.04
CA PRO A 244 -0.97 -4.89 19.71
C PRO A 244 -0.98 -5.45 21.13
N LYS A 245 0.05 -6.22 21.49
CA LYS A 245 0.29 -6.55 22.89
C LYS A 245 0.56 -5.23 23.60
N GLU A 246 -0.38 -4.79 24.43
CA GLU A 246 -0.13 -3.74 25.40
C GLU A 246 1.13 -4.11 26.20
N PRO A 247 2.08 -3.18 26.37
CA PRO A 247 3.23 -3.42 27.22
C PRO A 247 2.73 -3.55 28.66
N LYS A 248 2.89 -4.74 29.24
CA LYS A 248 2.73 -4.96 30.69
C LYS A 248 3.76 -4.10 31.42
N HIS A 249 3.32 -2.96 31.96
CA HIS A 249 4.03 -2.26 33.01
C HIS A 249 4.16 -3.22 34.21
N LYS A 250 5.39 -3.60 34.52
CA LYS A 250 5.74 -4.19 35.82
C LYS A 250 6.03 -3.03 36.75
N ASP A 251 5.06 -2.67 37.58
CA ASP A 251 5.32 -1.92 38.81
C ASP A 251 5.12 -2.88 39.99
N GLU A 252 6.24 -3.21 40.64
CA GLU A 252 6.25 -3.84 41.96
C GLU A 252 5.71 -2.86 43.01
N PRO A 253 5.07 -3.38 44.06
CA PRO A 253 5.44 -2.87 45.38
C PRO A 253 5.71 -4.00 46.37
N LYS A 254 6.91 -3.97 46.97
CA LYS A 254 7.25 -4.68 48.20
C LYS A 254 6.94 -3.79 49.42
N LYS A 255 6.37 -4.44 50.46
CA LYS A 255 6.34 -4.16 51.91
C LYS A 255 4.90 -4.28 52.42
N GLU A 256 4.58 -4.84 53.57
CA GLU A 256 5.29 -5.50 54.68
C GLU A 256 4.19 -6.21 55.50
N ALA A 257 4.52 -7.33 56.14
CA ALA A 257 3.59 -8.14 56.92
C ALA A 257 3.18 -7.49 58.26
N LYS A 258 1.93 -7.69 58.70
CA LYS A 258 1.57 -7.77 60.13
C LYS A 258 0.41 -8.75 60.37
N LYS A 259 0.53 -9.46 61.49
CA LYS A 259 -0.11 -10.70 61.98
C LYS A 259 -1.39 -10.45 62.81
N GLU A 260 -2.16 -11.54 62.93
CA GLU A 260 -3.07 -11.94 64.05
C GLU A 260 -4.40 -11.15 64.18
N ALA A 261 -5.58 -11.75 64.48
CA ALA A 261 -5.90 -12.93 65.29
C ALA A 261 -7.24 -13.61 64.91
N LYS A 262 -7.37 -14.88 65.33
CA LYS A 262 -8.54 -15.78 65.27
C LYS A 262 -9.66 -15.41 66.26
N LYS A 263 -10.92 -15.76 65.94
CA LYS A 263 -11.88 -16.47 66.83
C LYS A 263 -13.19 -16.84 66.10
N GLU A 264 -13.44 -18.14 65.99
CA GLU A 264 -14.74 -18.83 65.85
C GLU A 264 -15.41 -18.99 67.24
N PRO A 265 -16.61 -19.61 67.45
CA PRO A 265 -17.57 -20.29 66.54
C PRO A 265 -19.06 -19.95 66.81
N VAL A 266 -20.00 -20.60 66.08
CA VAL A 266 -21.22 -21.33 66.55
C VAL A 266 -22.43 -21.17 65.60
N LYS A 267 -22.88 -22.32 65.05
CA LYS A 267 -24.18 -22.66 64.39
C LYS A 267 -25.12 -23.28 65.45
N PRO A 268 -26.47 -23.44 65.31
CA PRO A 268 -27.06 -24.18 64.17
C PRO A 268 -28.58 -24.01 63.81
N LYS A 269 -28.96 -24.72 62.72
CA LYS A 269 -30.29 -25.25 62.28
C LYS A 269 -31.30 -24.33 61.56
N VAL A 270 -32.13 -24.75 60.58
CA VAL A 270 -32.24 -25.80 59.53
C VAL A 270 -33.54 -25.48 58.73
N ALA A 271 -33.61 -25.85 57.44
CA ALA A 271 -34.77 -25.98 56.49
C ALA A 271 -34.81 -24.90 55.38
N GLU A 272 -35.07 -25.16 54.09
CA GLU A 272 -35.13 -26.34 53.20
C GLU A 272 -35.20 -25.78 51.75
N ALA A 273 -34.60 -26.47 50.78
CA ALA A 273 -34.85 -26.48 49.32
C ALA A 273 -35.01 -25.19 48.48
N ALA A 274 -34.10 -24.96 47.51
CA ALA A 274 -34.39 -24.92 46.06
C ALA A 274 -33.19 -24.40 45.24
N GLU A 275 -33.06 -24.91 44.02
CA GLU A 275 -31.91 -24.84 43.08
C GLU A 275 -31.58 -23.47 42.47
N GLU A 276 -30.36 -23.41 41.95
CA GLU A 276 -29.65 -22.32 41.28
C GLU A 276 -30.32 -21.81 39.99
N GLU A 277 -30.37 -20.49 39.81
CA GLU A 277 -30.18 -19.83 38.51
C GLU A 277 -29.63 -18.40 38.74
N GLU A 278 -28.32 -18.20 38.52
CA GLU A 278 -27.63 -16.92 38.73
C GLU A 278 -27.83 -16.00 37.50
N ALA A 279 -28.52 -14.87 37.70
CA ALA A 279 -28.82 -13.88 36.66
C ALA A 279 -27.55 -13.19 36.09
N PRO A 280 -27.50 -12.87 34.78
CA PRO A 280 -26.36 -12.20 34.18
C PRO A 280 -26.25 -10.72 34.59
N LYS A 281 -25.04 -10.28 34.96
CA LYS A 281 -24.68 -8.88 35.31
C LYS A 281 -25.11 -7.88 34.21
N PRO A 282 -25.55 -6.66 34.59
CA PRO A 282 -26.04 -5.68 33.63
C PRO A 282 -24.90 -5.13 32.75
N LYS A 283 -25.15 -5.12 31.43
CA LYS A 283 -24.28 -4.49 30.42
C LYS A 283 -24.21 -2.96 30.65
N PRO A 284 -23.07 -2.31 30.42
CA PRO A 284 -22.98 -0.85 30.48
C PRO A 284 -23.91 -0.23 29.43
N LYS A 285 -24.71 0.77 29.84
CA LYS A 285 -25.67 1.48 28.98
C LYS A 285 -24.94 2.12 27.79
N ASN A 286 -25.49 1.95 26.59
CA ASN A 286 -24.93 2.53 25.38
C ASN A 286 -25.11 4.06 25.44
N PRO A 287 -24.08 4.87 25.18
CA PRO A 287 -24.19 6.34 25.16
C PRO A 287 -25.30 6.88 24.23
N LEU A 288 -25.73 6.08 23.24
CA LEU A 288 -26.80 6.42 22.32
C LEU A 288 -28.21 6.30 22.93
N ASP A 289 -28.37 5.57 24.04
CA ASP A 289 -29.65 5.43 24.76
C ASP A 289 -30.02 6.71 25.55
N LEU A 290 -29.08 7.65 25.66
CA LEU A 290 -29.27 8.95 26.32
C LEU A 290 -29.72 10.05 25.35
N LEU A 291 -29.78 9.76 24.05
CA LEU A 291 -30.24 10.73 23.07
C LEU A 291 -31.78 10.81 23.08
N PRO A 292 -32.35 12.02 22.94
CA PRO A 292 -33.79 12.16 22.79
C PRO A 292 -34.28 11.37 21.57
N PRO A 293 -35.51 10.83 21.60
CA PRO A 293 -36.08 10.12 20.46
C PRO A 293 -36.03 10.99 19.21
N SER A 294 -35.64 10.40 18.08
CA SER A 294 -35.62 11.11 16.81
C SER A 294 -37.02 11.62 16.47
N LYS A 295 -37.11 12.88 16.05
CA LYS A 295 -38.36 13.48 15.54
C LYS A 295 -38.73 12.95 14.14
N MET A 296 -37.84 12.18 13.52
CA MET A 296 -38.03 11.64 12.17
C MET A 296 -38.99 10.45 12.19
N VAL A 297 -40.17 10.62 11.59
CA VAL A 297 -41.13 9.54 11.36
C VAL A 297 -40.76 8.81 10.06
N LEU A 298 -40.15 7.63 10.20
CA LEU A 298 -39.58 6.90 9.08
C LEU A 298 -40.62 6.44 8.05
N ASP A 299 -41.83 6.15 8.47
CA ASP A 299 -42.88 5.66 7.58
C ASP A 299 -43.42 6.76 6.66
N ASP A 300 -43.57 7.98 7.18
CA ASP A 300 -43.94 9.15 6.38
C ASP A 300 -42.85 9.54 5.40
N TRP A 301 -41.58 9.45 5.82
CA TRP A 301 -40.45 9.69 4.93
C TRP A 301 -40.38 8.67 3.79
N LYS A 302 -40.54 7.38 4.10
CA LYS A 302 -40.56 6.31 3.07
C LYS A 302 -41.69 6.51 2.07
N ARG A 303 -42.87 6.91 2.55
CA ARG A 303 -44.03 7.23 1.69
C ARG A 303 -43.72 8.40 0.77
N LEU A 304 -43.15 9.48 1.30
CA LEU A 304 -42.83 10.68 0.52
C LEU A 304 -41.71 10.41 -0.50
N TYR A 305 -40.65 9.70 -0.10
CA TYR A 305 -39.53 9.36 -0.97
C TYR A 305 -39.95 8.43 -2.11
N SER A 306 -40.69 7.37 -1.82
CA SER A 306 -41.08 6.36 -2.82
C SER A 306 -42.06 6.90 -3.87
N ASN A 307 -42.85 7.91 -3.52
CA ASN A 307 -43.81 8.54 -4.43
C ASN A 307 -43.22 9.70 -5.24
N THR A 308 -41.99 10.12 -4.96
CA THR A 308 -41.32 11.22 -5.67
C THR A 308 -40.61 10.68 -6.91
N LYS A 309 -40.95 11.18 -8.10
CA LYS A 309 -40.34 10.74 -9.37
C LYS A 309 -39.28 11.70 -9.94
N THR A 310 -39.20 12.93 -9.44
CA THR A 310 -38.14 13.92 -9.75
C THR A 310 -37.86 14.80 -8.53
N ASN A 311 -36.66 15.41 -8.47
CA ASN A 311 -36.24 16.35 -7.42
C ASN A 311 -35.99 15.73 -6.01
N PHE A 312 -35.33 14.56 -6.00
CA PHE A 312 -34.99 13.78 -4.79
C PHE A 312 -34.18 14.56 -3.73
N ARG A 313 -33.39 15.56 -4.15
CA ARG A 313 -32.51 16.32 -3.26
C ARG A 313 -33.30 17.16 -2.26
N GLU A 314 -34.37 17.82 -2.69
CA GLU A 314 -35.21 18.62 -1.79
C GLU A 314 -36.04 17.75 -0.83
N VAL A 315 -36.52 16.59 -1.31
CA VAL A 315 -37.29 15.64 -0.49
C VAL A 315 -36.42 14.98 0.57
N ALA A 316 -35.17 14.65 0.23
CA ALA A 316 -34.21 14.11 1.19
C ALA A 316 -33.89 15.11 2.32
N ILE A 317 -33.80 16.41 2.01
CA ILE A 317 -33.49 17.44 3.00
C ILE A 317 -34.69 17.71 3.92
N LYS A 318 -35.92 17.76 3.41
CA LYS A 318 -37.14 17.93 4.24
C LYS A 318 -37.41 16.75 5.18
N GLY A 319 -36.87 15.57 4.87
CA GLY A 319 -37.02 14.37 5.68
C GLY A 319 -36.13 14.29 6.92
N CYS A 320 -35.06 15.10 6.98
CA CYS A 320 -34.02 15.01 7.99
C CYS A 320 -34.02 16.19 8.99
N GLY A 321 -35.00 17.10 8.91
CA GLY A 321 -35.14 18.28 9.77
C GLY A 321 -36.02 18.05 11.00
#